data_AF-A0A939H9V3-F1
#
_entry.id   AF-A0A939H9V3-F1
#
_cell.length_a   1.000
_cell.length_b   1.000
_cell.length_c   1.000
_cell.angle_alpha   90.00
_cell.angle_beta   90.00
_cell.angle_gamma   90.00
#
_symmetry.space_group_name_H-M   'P 1'
#
loop_
_entity.id
_entity.type
_entity.pdbx_description
1 polymer ?
#
loop_
_entity_poly.entity_id
_entity_poly.type
_entity_poly.pdbx_seq_one_letter_code
_entity_poly.pdbx_strand_id
1 'polypeptide(L)'
;MGSTESRLHVEELKEKFRNQKMISVDDFLAFYEELLGSIGKNTVSSYIYQLKKQGIIRNVSRGQYTLTGGKSEEGSEYMVITMDIIKSTRTDYRKFNRLLQEKIEKINEAIVQIYGQDRGYHISQGDEIQILFPFEEGLGTLMMLTLSHLSPYEVRYGISIGEVEEELKENSWEMNGPIFWNARDQLEAVKKKSGYSGGIISGYSETDRVCNQLLPLVNSAIDRITEKQWEAIRYELLGVELEETLEHIGISKTSYYERLSASNLEEILLSFRAVFDLMKARRRNN
;
A
#
# COMPACT_ATOMS: atom_id res chain seq x y z
N MET A 1 -3.74 15.22 35.00
CA MET A 1 -3.85 15.17 33.53
C MET A 1 -4.17 13.73 33.17
N GLY A 2 -5.46 13.41 32.95
CA GLY A 2 -5.84 12.08 32.47
C GLY A 2 -5.44 11.94 31.01
N SER A 3 -4.72 10.88 30.67
CA SER A 3 -4.27 10.61 29.31
C SER A 3 -5.47 10.53 28.36
N THR A 4 -5.30 11.03 27.13
CA THR A 4 -6.34 11.07 26.08
C THR A 4 -6.92 9.69 25.77
N GLU A 5 -6.15 8.61 25.98
CA GLU A 5 -6.60 7.21 25.89
C GLU A 5 -7.76 6.88 26.83
N SER A 6 -7.74 7.40 28.06
CA SER A 6 -8.76 7.10 29.07
C SER A 6 -10.14 7.64 28.71
N ARG A 7 -10.24 8.60 27.79
CA ARG A 7 -11.53 9.17 27.32
C ARG A 7 -12.11 8.45 26.11
N LEU A 8 -11.27 7.78 25.33
CA LEU A 8 -11.71 7.06 24.15
C LEU A 8 -12.17 5.63 24.46
N HIS A 9 -11.84 5.12 25.66
CA HIS A 9 -12.21 3.76 26.11
C HIS A 9 -11.78 2.70 25.10
N VAL A 10 -10.53 2.81 24.62
CA VAL A 10 -10.02 2.01 23.49
C VAL A 10 -10.09 0.51 23.76
N GLU A 11 -9.75 0.07 24.98
CA GLU A 11 -9.73 -1.35 25.33
C GLU A 11 -11.16 -1.92 25.46
N GLU A 12 -12.08 -1.18 26.08
CA GLU A 12 -13.49 -1.55 26.18
C GLU A 12 -14.16 -1.55 24.81
N LEU A 13 -13.79 -0.61 23.93
CA LEU A 13 -14.26 -0.51 22.56
C LEU A 13 -13.78 -1.70 21.73
N LYS A 14 -12.49 -2.05 21.83
CA LYS A 14 -11.91 -3.22 21.17
C LYS A 14 -12.60 -4.50 21.62
N GLU A 15 -12.81 -4.69 22.93
CA GLU A 15 -13.47 -5.90 23.44
C GLU A 15 -14.94 -5.99 23.01
N LYS A 16 -15.70 -4.88 23.10
CA LYS A 16 -17.11 -4.81 22.68
C LYS A 16 -17.28 -5.14 21.19
N PHE A 17 -16.40 -4.61 20.34
CA PHE A 17 -16.52 -4.73 18.89
C PHE A 17 -15.57 -5.74 18.26
N ARG A 18 -14.87 -6.57 19.04
CA ARG A 18 -13.85 -7.52 18.56
C ARG A 18 -14.31 -8.45 17.44
N ASN A 19 -15.60 -8.78 17.42
CA ASN A 19 -16.22 -9.71 16.47
C ASN A 19 -17.13 -9.00 15.45
N GLN A 20 -17.24 -7.67 15.50
CA GLN A 20 -18.05 -6.91 14.57
C GLN A 20 -17.23 -6.47 13.37
N LYS A 21 -17.60 -6.97 12.18
CA LYS A 21 -16.97 -6.59 10.90
C LYS A 21 -17.28 -5.14 10.49
N MET A 22 -18.34 -4.56 11.04
CA MET A 22 -18.83 -3.24 10.69
C MET A 22 -19.46 -2.60 11.92
N ILE A 23 -19.01 -1.39 12.23
CA ILE A 23 -19.44 -0.56 13.35
C ILE A 23 -19.96 0.75 12.76
N SER A 24 -21.24 1.04 12.95
CA SER A 24 -21.87 2.27 12.48
C SER A 24 -21.67 3.42 13.47
N VAL A 25 -21.98 4.65 13.03
CA VAL A 25 -22.00 5.82 13.94
C VAL A 25 -22.99 5.63 15.10
N ASP A 26 -24.13 4.96 14.86
CA ASP A 26 -25.11 4.70 15.90
C ASP A 26 -24.62 3.61 16.89
N ASP A 27 -23.80 2.66 16.44
CA ASP A 27 -23.14 1.68 17.33
C ASP A 27 -22.13 2.37 18.27
N PHE A 28 -21.33 3.31 17.75
CA PHE A 28 -20.47 4.13 18.60
C PHE A 28 -21.26 4.99 19.57
N LEU A 29 -22.39 5.56 19.13
CA LEU A 29 -23.26 6.34 20.02
C LEU A 29 -23.78 5.48 21.16
N ALA A 30 -24.34 4.31 20.86
CA ALA A 30 -24.83 3.38 21.87
C ALA A 30 -23.72 2.93 22.84
N PHE A 31 -22.52 2.65 22.31
CA PHE A 31 -21.36 2.29 23.13
C PHE A 31 -20.98 3.40 24.12
N TYR A 32 -20.85 4.65 23.65
CA TYR A 32 -20.47 5.76 24.52
C TYR A 32 -21.61 6.19 25.45
N GLU A 33 -22.88 6.03 25.05
CA GLU A 33 -24.02 6.28 25.94
C GLU A 33 -24.06 5.31 27.11
N GLU A 34 -23.70 4.04 26.89
CA GLU A 34 -23.62 3.03 27.96
C GLU A 34 -22.50 3.35 28.97
N LEU A 35 -21.35 3.86 28.50
CA LEU A 35 -20.19 4.13 29.35
C LEU A 35 -20.23 5.50 30.04
N LEU A 36 -20.69 6.52 29.31
CA LEU A 36 -20.57 7.93 29.72
C LEU A 36 -21.92 8.60 29.99
N GLY A 37 -23.04 7.89 29.77
CA GLY A 37 -24.38 8.47 29.79
C GLY A 37 -24.70 9.28 28.54
N SER A 38 -25.77 10.09 28.59
CA SER A 38 -26.25 10.83 27.41
C SER A 38 -25.16 11.72 26.80
N ILE A 39 -24.77 11.41 25.56
CA ILE A 39 -23.71 12.09 24.81
C ILE A 39 -24.21 12.48 23.42
N GLY A 40 -23.79 13.63 22.92
CA GLY A 40 -24.21 14.12 21.60
C GLY A 40 -23.48 13.44 20.45
N LYS A 41 -24.16 13.29 19.30
CA LYS A 41 -23.58 12.77 18.04
C LYS A 41 -22.32 13.51 17.59
N ASN A 42 -22.20 14.82 17.87
CA ASN A 42 -21.01 15.61 17.54
C ASN A 42 -19.79 15.16 18.36
N THR A 43 -19.97 14.83 19.63
CA THR A 43 -18.90 14.35 20.51
C THR A 43 -18.44 12.97 20.07
N VAL A 44 -19.39 12.07 19.75
CA VAL A 44 -19.07 10.75 19.19
C VAL A 44 -18.33 10.88 17.86
N SER A 45 -18.72 11.81 16.99
CA SER A 45 -18.00 12.08 15.74
C SER A 45 -16.55 12.53 16.00
N SER A 46 -16.32 13.34 17.04
CA SER A 46 -14.97 13.71 17.47
C SER A 46 -14.17 12.51 18.00
N TYR A 47 -14.80 11.57 18.71
CA TYR A 47 -14.14 10.35 19.18
C TYR A 47 -13.79 9.42 18.03
N ILE A 48 -14.71 9.20 17.09
CA ILE A 48 -14.45 8.45 15.86
C ILE A 48 -13.27 9.05 15.10
N TYR A 49 -13.21 10.38 14.98
CA TYR A 49 -12.07 11.06 14.35
C TYR A 49 -10.75 10.78 15.08
N GLN A 50 -10.74 10.83 16.41
CA GLN A 50 -9.54 10.55 17.21
C GLN A 50 -9.13 9.06 17.13
N LEU A 51 -10.09 8.13 17.18
CA LEU A 51 -9.84 6.70 17.03
C LEU A 51 -9.25 6.38 15.64
N LYS A 52 -9.74 7.03 14.58
CA LYS A 52 -9.15 6.94 13.24
C LYS A 52 -7.72 7.48 13.22
N LYS A 53 -7.50 8.65 13.80
CA LYS A 53 -6.16 9.28 13.85
C LYS A 53 -5.15 8.44 14.62
N GLN A 54 -5.60 7.71 15.65
CA GLN A 54 -4.79 6.77 16.42
C GLN A 54 -4.70 5.39 15.75
N GLY A 55 -5.26 5.22 14.56
CA GLY A 55 -5.24 3.96 13.83
C GLY A 55 -5.99 2.83 14.53
N ILE A 56 -6.89 3.10 15.48
CA ILE A 56 -7.67 2.10 16.21
C ILE A 56 -8.84 1.58 15.38
N ILE A 57 -9.39 2.43 14.51
CA ILE A 57 -10.46 2.08 13.57
C ILE A 57 -10.15 2.62 12.17
N ARG A 58 -10.66 1.96 11.13
CA ARG A 58 -10.61 2.43 9.74
C ARG A 58 -11.99 2.51 9.11
N ASN A 59 -12.14 3.32 8.07
CA ASN A 59 -13.40 3.47 7.36
C ASN A 59 -13.58 2.31 6.36
N VAL A 60 -14.77 1.70 6.35
CA VAL A 60 -15.16 0.67 5.38
C VAL A 60 -16.06 1.27 4.30
N SER A 61 -16.99 2.13 4.71
CA SER A 61 -17.84 2.93 3.82
C SER A 61 -18.41 4.14 4.58
N ARG A 62 -19.22 4.97 3.93
CA ARG A 62 -19.76 6.20 4.54
C ARG A 62 -20.51 5.90 5.85
N GLY A 63 -19.95 6.36 6.97
CA GLY A 63 -20.51 6.17 8.31
C GLY A 63 -20.32 4.76 8.89
N GLN A 64 -19.50 3.91 8.27
CA GLN A 64 -19.21 2.54 8.68
C GLN A 64 -17.71 2.34 8.88
N TYR A 65 -17.35 1.70 9.99
CA TYR A 65 -15.97 1.55 10.45
C TYR A 65 -15.67 0.10 10.86
N THR A 66 -14.41 -0.25 10.99
CA THR A 66 -13.96 -1.52 11.59
C THR A 66 -12.73 -1.28 12.47
N LEU A 67 -12.49 -2.15 13.46
CA LEU A 67 -11.30 -2.12 14.30
C LEU A 67 -10.03 -2.44 13.48
N THR A 68 -8.96 -1.73 13.78
CA THR A 68 -7.62 -1.99 13.23
C THR A 68 -6.80 -2.75 14.29
N GLY A 69 -6.04 -3.76 13.89
CA GLY A 69 -5.17 -4.52 14.80
C GLY A 69 -5.87 -5.60 15.64
N GLY A 70 -7.09 -6.01 15.27
CA GLY A 70 -7.55 -7.36 15.61
C GLY A 70 -6.62 -8.39 14.96
N LYS A 71 -6.46 -9.57 15.57
CA LYS A 71 -5.84 -10.77 14.96
C LYS A 71 -6.13 -10.79 13.47
N SER A 72 -5.15 -11.19 12.64
CA SER A 72 -5.35 -11.51 11.22
C SER A 72 -6.78 -12.02 11.05
N GLU A 73 -7.66 -11.16 10.50
CA GLU A 73 -9.06 -11.53 10.44
C GLU A 73 -9.07 -12.85 9.68
N GLU A 74 -9.62 -13.92 10.25
CA GLU A 74 -9.86 -15.13 9.47
C GLU A 74 -10.62 -14.68 8.20
N GLY A 75 -9.97 -14.79 7.04
CA GLY A 75 -10.48 -14.30 5.75
C GLY A 75 -9.98 -12.94 5.24
N SER A 76 -9.10 -12.21 5.94
CA SER A 76 -8.45 -11.00 5.41
C SER A 76 -7.25 -11.36 4.54
N GLU A 77 -7.31 -10.96 3.27
CA GLU A 77 -6.21 -11.13 2.33
C GLU A 77 -5.17 -10.02 2.46
N TYR A 78 -3.93 -10.42 2.30
CA TYR A 78 -2.78 -9.55 2.18
C TYR A 78 -2.20 -9.68 0.78
N MET A 79 -1.35 -8.71 0.46
CA MET A 79 -0.46 -8.71 -0.68
C MET A 79 0.97 -8.63 -0.17
N VAL A 80 1.81 -9.56 -0.60
CA VAL A 80 3.27 -9.43 -0.50
C VAL A 80 3.78 -8.89 -1.81
N ILE A 81 4.57 -7.81 -1.76
CA ILE A 81 5.36 -7.35 -2.91
C ILE A 81 6.83 -7.50 -2.54
N THR A 82 7.55 -8.33 -3.28
CA THR A 82 9.01 -8.45 -3.20
C THR A 82 9.62 -7.85 -4.46
N MET A 83 10.61 -6.99 -4.33
CA MET A 83 11.24 -6.31 -5.45
C MET A 83 12.76 -6.46 -5.43
N ASP A 84 13.37 -6.60 -6.61
CA ASP A 84 14.81 -6.65 -6.87
C ASP A 84 15.24 -5.43 -7.68
N ILE A 85 16.37 -4.81 -7.32
CA ILE A 85 16.88 -3.62 -7.99
C ILE A 85 17.87 -4.02 -9.08
N ILE A 86 17.56 -3.72 -10.35
CA ILE A 86 18.42 -4.12 -11.47
C ILE A 86 19.74 -3.33 -11.44
N LYS A 87 20.87 -4.06 -11.45
CA LYS A 87 22.27 -3.54 -11.44
C LYS A 87 22.70 -2.86 -10.13
N SER A 88 22.41 -3.48 -8.98
CA SER A 88 23.02 -3.11 -7.69
C SER A 88 24.52 -3.38 -7.60
N THR A 89 25.12 -4.09 -8.56
CA THR A 89 26.56 -4.31 -8.71
C THR A 89 27.30 -3.03 -9.12
N ARG A 90 27.29 -2.03 -8.23
CA ARG A 90 27.95 -0.73 -8.41
C ARG A 90 29.29 -0.71 -7.67
N THR A 91 30.24 0.03 -8.23
CA THR A 91 31.59 0.28 -7.67
C THR A 91 31.57 0.91 -6.27
N ASP A 92 30.43 1.46 -5.83
CA ASP A 92 30.20 2.01 -4.49
C ASP A 92 28.90 1.47 -3.87
N TYR A 93 28.97 0.21 -3.41
CA TYR A 93 27.86 -0.49 -2.73
C TYR A 93 27.37 0.25 -1.48
N ARG A 94 28.27 0.91 -0.73
CA ARG A 94 27.90 1.67 0.48
C ARG A 94 27.02 2.87 0.14
N LYS A 95 27.41 3.65 -0.88
CA LYS A 95 26.59 4.77 -1.34
C LYS A 95 25.25 4.32 -1.89
N PHE A 96 25.23 3.21 -2.64
CA PHE A 96 23.98 2.63 -3.14
C PHE A 96 23.03 2.25 -2.00
N ASN A 97 23.48 1.49 -1.00
CA ASN A 97 22.64 1.08 0.12
C ASN A 97 22.11 2.27 0.92
N ARG A 98 22.94 3.29 1.15
CA ARG A 98 22.49 4.52 1.82
C ARG A 98 21.38 5.23 1.05
N LEU A 99 21.54 5.39 -0.27
CA LEU A 99 20.52 6.02 -1.11
C LEU A 99 19.23 5.19 -1.22
N LEU A 100 19.37 3.85 -1.23
CA LEU A 100 18.22 2.96 -1.21
C LEU A 100 17.47 3.10 0.12
N GLN A 101 18.17 3.09 1.25
CA GLN A 101 17.59 3.32 2.58
C GLN A 101 16.80 4.64 2.63
N GLU A 102 17.41 5.76 2.20
CA GLU A 102 16.76 7.07 2.16
C GLU A 102 15.50 7.08 1.28
N LYS A 103 15.48 6.32 0.17
CA LYS A 103 14.31 6.18 -0.70
C LYS A 103 13.21 5.34 -0.03
N ILE A 104 13.57 4.25 0.63
CA ILE A 104 12.62 3.36 1.33
C ILE A 104 11.97 4.08 2.51
N GLU A 105 12.73 4.86 3.29
CA GLU A 105 12.19 5.68 4.38
C GLU A 105 11.11 6.64 3.86
N LYS A 106 11.37 7.36 2.77
CA LYS A 106 10.38 8.25 2.13
C LYS A 106 9.15 7.51 1.61
N ILE A 107 9.33 6.31 1.05
CA ILE A 107 8.20 5.48 0.62
C ILE A 107 7.33 5.11 1.83
N ASN A 108 7.95 4.69 2.92
CA ASN A 108 7.24 4.28 4.13
C ASN A 108 6.50 5.47 4.78
N GLU A 109 7.12 6.65 4.84
CA GLU A 109 6.45 7.88 5.27
C GLU A 109 5.22 8.20 4.41
N ALA A 110 5.35 8.10 3.09
CA ALA A 110 4.25 8.33 2.17
C ALA A 110 3.13 7.27 2.33
N ILE A 111 3.48 6.02 2.62
CA ILE A 111 2.50 4.96 2.90
C ILE A 111 1.68 5.29 4.15
N VAL A 112 2.32 5.73 5.23
CA VAL A 112 1.63 6.15 6.45
C VAL A 112 0.69 7.33 6.16
N GLN A 113 1.16 8.32 5.40
CA GLN A 113 0.36 9.51 5.07
C GLN A 113 -0.85 9.20 4.19
N ILE A 114 -0.68 8.39 3.14
CA ILE A 114 -1.71 8.12 2.13
C ILE A 114 -2.68 7.04 2.59
N TYR A 115 -2.17 5.97 3.21
CA TYR A 115 -2.96 4.79 3.55
C TYR A 115 -3.27 4.67 5.05
N GLY A 116 -2.60 5.44 5.91
CA GLY A 116 -2.72 5.28 7.37
C GLY A 116 -2.18 3.93 7.86
N GLN A 117 -1.29 3.29 7.09
CA GLN A 117 -0.72 1.98 7.39
C GLN A 117 0.69 2.14 7.95
N ASP A 118 0.95 1.55 9.11
CA ASP A 118 2.28 1.56 9.74
C ASP A 118 3.20 0.45 9.19
N ARG A 119 2.72 -0.32 8.20
CA ARG A 119 3.51 -1.35 7.53
C ARG A 119 4.23 -0.76 6.33
N GLY A 120 5.54 -0.97 6.26
CA GLY A 120 6.40 -0.44 5.20
C GLY A 120 7.28 -1.50 4.51
N TYR A 121 7.99 -1.05 3.49
CA TYR A 121 9.05 -1.82 2.86
C TYR A 121 10.23 -1.99 3.80
N HIS A 122 10.78 -3.21 3.79
CA HIS A 122 11.99 -3.58 4.49
C HIS A 122 13.03 -4.08 3.48
N ILE A 123 14.29 -3.70 3.67
CA ILE A 123 15.40 -4.14 2.82
C ILE A 123 15.97 -5.45 3.39
N SER A 124 16.27 -6.41 2.51
CA SER A 124 17.00 -7.64 2.86
C SER A 124 18.48 -7.36 3.18
N GLN A 125 19.27 -8.40 3.45
CA GLN A 125 20.73 -8.24 3.59
C GLN A 125 21.43 -7.85 2.27
N GLY A 126 20.77 -8.04 1.13
CA GLY A 126 21.23 -7.54 -0.17
C GLY A 126 20.59 -6.20 -0.51
N ASP A 127 19.88 -6.19 -1.64
CA ASP A 127 19.20 -5.03 -2.22
C ASP A 127 17.71 -5.30 -2.53
N GLU A 128 17.23 -6.52 -2.27
CA GLU A 128 15.81 -6.83 -2.38
C GLU A 128 15.02 -6.11 -1.28
N ILE A 129 13.85 -5.61 -1.64
CA ILE A 129 12.92 -4.95 -0.72
C ILE A 129 11.59 -5.70 -0.68
N GLN A 130 10.93 -5.71 0.48
CA GLN A 130 9.69 -6.45 0.66
C GLN A 130 8.71 -5.71 1.57
N ILE A 131 7.44 -5.69 1.18
CA ILE A 131 6.32 -5.22 2.00
C ILE A 131 5.25 -6.31 2.09
N LEU A 132 4.62 -6.42 3.27
CA LEU A 132 3.33 -7.08 3.45
C LEU A 132 2.29 -5.98 3.68
N PHE A 133 1.30 -5.91 2.80
CA PHE A 133 0.29 -4.86 2.80
C PHE A 133 -1.12 -5.46 2.74
N PRO A 134 -2.13 -4.87 3.41
CA PRO A 134 -3.51 -5.31 3.26
C PRO A 134 -3.96 -5.30 1.79
N PHE A 135 -4.68 -6.33 1.34
CA PHE A 135 -5.17 -6.39 -0.03
C PHE A 135 -6.46 -5.56 -0.19
N GLU A 136 -6.30 -4.25 -0.35
CA GLU A 136 -7.40 -3.28 -0.40
C GLU A 136 -7.44 -2.46 -1.69
N GLU A 137 -8.18 -1.35 -1.73
CA GLU A 137 -8.19 -0.44 -2.88
C GLU A 137 -6.90 0.40 -2.95
N GLY A 138 -6.60 0.99 -4.10
CA GLY A 138 -5.43 1.87 -4.25
C GLY A 138 -4.08 1.19 -4.45
N LEU A 139 -4.02 -0.15 -4.57
CA LEU A 139 -2.73 -0.86 -4.74
C LEU A 139 -1.96 -0.49 -6.02
N GLY A 140 -2.64 -0.02 -7.06
CA GLY A 140 -1.98 0.54 -8.25
C GLY A 140 -1.22 1.84 -7.93
N THR A 141 -1.81 2.69 -7.09
CA THR A 141 -1.17 3.90 -6.57
C THR A 141 0.04 3.52 -5.71
N LEU A 142 -0.08 2.50 -4.85
CA LEU A 142 1.06 2.00 -4.05
C LEU A 142 2.22 1.57 -4.96
N MET A 143 1.93 0.76 -5.99
CA MET A 143 2.95 0.34 -6.96
C MET A 143 3.62 1.53 -7.65
N MET A 144 2.85 2.47 -8.22
CA MET A 144 3.41 3.60 -8.94
C MET A 144 4.15 4.58 -8.03
N LEU A 145 3.69 4.76 -6.80
CA LEU A 145 4.36 5.58 -5.79
C LEU A 145 5.72 4.98 -5.44
N THR A 146 5.79 3.67 -5.19
CA THR A 146 7.04 2.94 -4.93
C THR A 146 8.00 3.07 -6.11
N LEU A 147 7.55 2.80 -7.34
CA LEU A 147 8.40 2.87 -8.53
C LEU A 147 8.91 4.29 -8.80
N SER A 148 8.06 5.31 -8.61
CA SER A 148 8.49 6.70 -8.71
C SER A 148 9.60 7.00 -7.71
N HIS A 149 9.53 6.46 -6.49
CA HIS A 149 10.58 6.61 -5.48
C HIS A 149 11.87 5.90 -5.80
N LEU A 150 11.80 4.72 -6.40
CA LEU A 150 12.97 3.94 -6.77
C LEU A 150 13.65 4.48 -8.04
N SER A 151 12.94 5.20 -8.91
CA SER A 151 13.54 5.87 -10.09
C SER A 151 14.82 6.67 -9.73
N PRO A 152 15.90 6.58 -10.52
CA PRO A 152 16.02 5.93 -11.83
C PRO A 152 16.42 4.44 -11.77
N TYR A 153 16.23 3.77 -10.63
CA TYR A 153 16.47 2.33 -10.56
C TYR A 153 15.35 1.58 -11.27
N GLU A 154 15.74 0.73 -12.22
CA GLU A 154 14.84 -0.27 -12.78
C GLU A 154 14.61 -1.36 -11.74
N VAL A 155 13.38 -1.87 -11.69
CA VAL A 155 12.93 -2.77 -10.63
C VAL A 155 12.23 -3.96 -11.24
N ARG A 156 12.54 -5.14 -10.70
CA ARG A 156 11.73 -6.35 -10.93
C ARG A 156 10.90 -6.62 -9.70
N TYR A 157 9.70 -7.14 -9.87
CA TYR A 157 8.81 -7.39 -8.74
C TYR A 157 8.04 -8.70 -8.86
N GLY A 158 7.82 -9.35 -7.72
CA GLY A 158 6.89 -10.46 -7.57
C GLY A 158 5.79 -10.07 -6.59
N ILE A 159 4.55 -10.29 -6.99
CA ILE A 159 3.37 -10.02 -6.16
C ILE A 159 2.69 -11.34 -5.83
N SER A 160 2.32 -11.51 -4.57
CA SER A 160 1.49 -12.63 -4.13
C SER A 160 0.35 -12.13 -3.30
N ILE A 161 -0.85 -12.68 -3.53
CA ILE A 161 -2.06 -12.32 -2.81
C ILE A 161 -2.59 -13.58 -2.12
N GLY A 162 -2.94 -13.47 -0.85
CA GLY A 162 -3.45 -14.60 -0.08
C GLY A 162 -3.62 -14.26 1.39
N GLU A 163 -3.90 -15.27 2.18
CA GLU A 163 -4.00 -15.13 3.63
C GLU A 163 -2.62 -15.26 4.29
N VAL A 164 -2.50 -14.69 5.48
CA VAL A 164 -1.31 -14.85 6.32
C VAL A 164 -1.72 -15.69 7.52
N GLU A 165 -1.15 -16.89 7.60
CA GLU A 165 -1.47 -17.89 8.63
C GLU A 165 -0.78 -17.59 9.98
N GLU A 166 0.32 -16.83 9.94
CA GLU A 166 1.13 -16.48 11.11
C GLU A 166 0.78 -15.11 11.69
N GLU A 167 1.24 -14.85 12.91
CA GLU A 167 1.16 -13.52 13.53
C GLU A 167 1.93 -12.49 12.70
N LEU A 168 1.33 -11.31 12.51
CA LEU A 168 1.96 -10.23 11.77
C LEU A 168 3.14 -9.65 12.55
N LYS A 169 4.32 -9.63 11.94
CA LYS A 169 5.50 -8.94 12.46
C LYS A 169 5.66 -7.58 11.79
N GLU A 170 6.47 -6.70 12.39
CA GLU A 170 6.81 -5.41 11.79
C GLU A 170 7.63 -5.61 10.51
N ASN A 171 8.74 -6.35 10.62
CA ASN A 171 9.61 -6.68 9.50
C ASN A 171 9.06 -7.84 8.67
N SER A 172 8.76 -7.56 7.40
CA SER A 172 8.21 -8.56 6.48
C SER A 172 9.18 -9.72 6.19
N TRP A 173 10.50 -9.52 6.36
CA TRP A 173 11.51 -10.57 6.19
C TRP A 173 11.53 -11.59 7.33
N GLU A 174 10.94 -11.26 8.49
CA GLU A 174 10.82 -12.17 9.61
C GLU A 174 9.57 -13.06 9.53
N MET A 175 8.74 -12.82 8.51
CA MET A 175 7.50 -13.55 8.25
C MET A 175 7.72 -14.62 7.19
N ASN A 176 6.99 -15.72 7.29
CA ASN A 176 7.04 -16.84 6.37
C ASN A 176 5.65 -17.31 5.97
N GLY A 177 5.61 -18.24 5.02
CA GLY A 177 4.39 -18.88 4.56
C GLY A 177 4.17 -18.77 3.06
N PRO A 178 3.11 -19.43 2.54
CA PRO A 178 2.88 -19.58 1.11
C PRO A 178 2.86 -18.25 0.36
N ILE A 179 2.23 -17.21 0.92
CA ILE A 179 2.16 -15.89 0.27
C ILE A 179 3.55 -15.29 0.05
N PHE A 180 4.49 -15.46 0.97
CA PHE A 180 5.85 -14.93 0.86
C PHE A 180 6.72 -15.75 -0.10
N TRP A 181 6.60 -17.08 -0.06
CA TRP A 181 7.31 -17.96 -1.01
C TRP A 181 6.86 -17.68 -2.45
N ASN A 182 5.55 -17.59 -2.65
CA ASN A 182 4.94 -17.29 -3.94
C ASN A 182 5.39 -15.94 -4.51
N ALA A 183 5.51 -14.89 -3.69
CA ALA A 183 6.01 -13.59 -4.16
C ALA A 183 7.46 -13.68 -4.64
N ARG A 184 8.31 -14.42 -3.90
CA ARG A 184 9.70 -14.66 -4.29
C ARG A 184 9.79 -15.50 -5.56
N ASP A 185 8.97 -16.53 -5.70
CA ASP A 185 8.93 -17.34 -6.93
C ASP A 185 8.51 -16.52 -8.15
N GLN A 186 7.55 -15.60 -8.00
CA GLN A 186 7.20 -14.67 -9.08
C GLN A 186 8.36 -13.72 -9.45
N LEU A 187 9.09 -13.24 -8.46
CA LEU A 187 10.28 -12.41 -8.69
C LEU A 187 11.37 -13.20 -9.43
N GLU A 188 11.69 -14.41 -8.97
CA GLU A 188 12.66 -15.30 -9.61
C GLU A 188 12.29 -15.61 -11.07
N ALA A 189 11.00 -15.84 -11.36
CA ALA A 189 10.50 -16.10 -12.70
C ALA A 189 10.75 -14.94 -13.67
N VAL A 190 10.87 -13.70 -13.17
CA VAL A 190 11.13 -12.50 -13.99
C VAL A 190 12.58 -12.02 -13.94
N LYS A 191 13.45 -12.57 -13.07
CA LYS A 191 14.87 -12.13 -12.93
C LYS A 191 15.69 -12.18 -14.22
N LYS A 192 15.31 -13.04 -15.18
CA LYS A 192 15.97 -13.14 -16.49
C LYS A 192 15.52 -12.08 -17.51
N LYS A 193 14.45 -11.32 -17.22
CA LYS A 193 13.93 -10.26 -18.10
C LYS A 193 14.72 -8.95 -17.88
N SER A 194 14.84 -8.15 -18.94
CA SER A 194 15.41 -6.82 -18.91
C SER A 194 14.34 -5.75 -18.62
N GLY A 195 14.75 -4.62 -18.05
CA GLY A 195 13.85 -3.50 -17.75
C GLY A 195 12.84 -3.82 -16.65
N TYR A 196 11.84 -2.95 -16.51
CA TYR A 196 10.75 -3.19 -15.57
C TYR A 196 10.01 -4.48 -15.92
N SER A 197 9.87 -5.36 -14.94
CA SER A 197 9.16 -6.62 -15.12
C SER A 197 8.58 -7.12 -13.82
N GLY A 198 7.42 -7.77 -13.90
CA GLY A 198 6.87 -8.43 -12.74
C GLY A 198 5.85 -9.50 -13.03
N GLY A 199 5.57 -10.27 -11.99
CA GLY A 199 4.60 -11.36 -11.98
C GLY A 199 3.67 -11.26 -10.77
N ILE A 200 2.52 -11.91 -10.87
CA ILE A 200 1.50 -11.93 -9.83
C ILE A 200 0.93 -13.34 -9.65
N ILE A 201 0.64 -13.74 -8.42
CA ILE A 201 0.00 -15.01 -8.12
C ILE A 201 -0.99 -14.86 -6.98
N SER A 202 -2.12 -15.56 -7.05
CA SER A 202 -3.17 -15.51 -6.03
C SER A 202 -3.71 -16.89 -5.62
N GLY A 203 -3.18 -17.96 -6.25
CA GLY A 203 -3.65 -19.34 -6.06
C GLY A 203 -4.80 -19.73 -6.99
N TYR A 204 -5.21 -18.84 -7.91
CA TYR A 204 -6.31 -19.06 -8.85
C TYR A 204 -5.78 -19.03 -10.28
N SER A 205 -5.49 -20.21 -10.82
CA SER A 205 -4.70 -20.38 -12.06
C SER A 205 -5.19 -19.58 -13.27
N GLU A 206 -6.50 -19.50 -13.50
CA GLU A 206 -7.05 -18.77 -14.65
C GLU A 206 -6.91 -17.25 -14.51
N THR A 207 -7.23 -16.71 -13.32
CA THR A 207 -7.07 -15.28 -13.03
C THR A 207 -5.60 -14.88 -13.05
N ASP A 208 -4.75 -15.71 -12.44
CA ASP A 208 -3.30 -15.52 -12.43
C ASP A 208 -2.75 -15.51 -13.85
N ARG A 209 -3.20 -16.44 -14.71
CA ARG A 209 -2.79 -16.51 -16.13
C ARG A 209 -3.16 -15.24 -16.88
N VAL A 210 -4.41 -14.78 -16.77
CA VAL A 210 -4.88 -13.56 -17.46
C VAL A 210 -4.07 -12.34 -16.97
N CYS A 211 -3.92 -12.17 -15.66
CA CYS A 211 -3.20 -11.02 -15.12
C CYS A 211 -1.73 -11.02 -15.54
N ASN A 212 -1.05 -12.18 -15.51
CA ASN A 212 0.33 -12.30 -15.97
C ASN A 212 0.51 -12.11 -17.48
N GLN A 213 -0.54 -12.25 -18.29
CA GLN A 213 -0.52 -11.89 -19.71
C GLN A 213 -0.70 -10.38 -19.93
N LEU A 214 -1.40 -9.69 -19.04
CA LEU A 214 -1.61 -8.23 -19.10
C LEU A 214 -0.41 -7.45 -18.55
N LEU A 215 0.21 -7.93 -17.47
CA LEU A 215 1.32 -7.23 -16.80
C LEU A 215 2.48 -6.83 -17.72
N PRO A 216 2.92 -7.62 -18.72
CA PRO A 216 3.96 -7.18 -19.67
C PRO A 216 3.62 -5.89 -20.42
N LEU A 217 2.34 -5.64 -20.72
CA LEU A 217 1.90 -4.40 -21.37
C LEU A 217 2.03 -3.21 -20.42
N VAL A 218 1.61 -3.38 -19.17
CA VAL A 218 1.75 -2.37 -18.10
C VAL A 218 3.23 -2.06 -17.86
N ASN A 219 4.05 -3.10 -17.73
CA ASN A 219 5.49 -2.97 -17.56
C ASN A 219 6.16 -2.23 -18.73
N SER A 220 5.75 -2.51 -19.97
CA SER A 220 6.27 -1.79 -21.14
C SER A 220 5.87 -0.31 -21.16
N ALA A 221 4.71 0.06 -20.61
CA ALA A 221 4.32 1.45 -20.44
C ALA A 221 5.19 2.14 -19.37
N ILE A 222 5.41 1.48 -18.23
CA ILE A 222 6.28 1.96 -17.15
C ILE A 222 7.71 2.17 -17.65
N ASP A 223 8.25 1.25 -18.44
CA ASP A 223 9.61 1.30 -18.99
C ASP A 223 9.87 2.51 -19.92
N ARG A 224 8.81 3.14 -20.44
CA ARG A 224 8.89 4.35 -21.28
C ARG A 224 8.87 5.64 -20.49
N ILE A 225 8.59 5.59 -19.18
CA ILE A 225 8.51 6.78 -18.35
C ILE A 225 9.91 7.34 -18.13
N THR A 226 10.10 8.59 -18.53
CA THR A 226 11.37 9.32 -18.37
C THR A 226 11.57 9.83 -16.94
N GLU A 227 12.80 10.14 -16.55
CA GLU A 227 13.11 10.69 -15.21
C GLU A 227 12.28 11.94 -14.88
N LYS A 228 12.09 12.85 -15.84
CA LYS A 228 11.29 14.07 -15.68
C LYS A 228 9.80 13.78 -15.49
N GLN A 229 9.31 12.71 -16.09
CA GLN A 229 7.93 12.26 -15.90
C GLN A 229 7.77 11.55 -14.55
N TRP A 230 8.74 10.73 -14.13
CA TRP A 230 8.75 10.13 -12.80
C TRP A 230 8.73 11.17 -11.68
N GLU A 231 9.44 12.28 -11.85
CA GLU A 231 9.38 13.41 -10.94
C GLU A 231 7.97 13.98 -10.84
N ALA A 232 7.32 14.29 -11.96
CA ALA A 232 5.95 14.81 -11.98
C ALA A 232 4.93 13.82 -11.37
N ILE A 233 5.03 12.53 -11.74
CA ILE A 233 4.20 11.44 -11.20
C ILE A 233 4.32 11.38 -9.68
N ARG A 234 5.53 11.46 -9.13
CA ARG A 234 5.74 11.37 -7.68
C ARG A 234 4.96 12.45 -6.94
N TYR A 235 5.03 13.69 -7.39
CA TYR A 235 4.30 14.81 -6.78
C TYR A 235 2.78 14.66 -6.93
N GLU A 236 2.32 14.21 -8.09
CA GLU A 236 0.89 13.91 -8.34
C GLU A 236 0.37 12.84 -7.37
N LEU A 237 1.12 11.74 -7.19
CA LEU A 237 0.73 10.64 -6.31
C LEU A 237 0.82 10.98 -4.81
N LEU A 238 1.71 11.89 -4.42
CA LEU A 238 1.81 12.40 -3.06
C LEU A 238 0.68 13.41 -2.73
N GLY A 239 -0.03 13.91 -3.73
CA GLY A 239 -1.08 14.92 -3.53
C GLY A 239 -0.55 16.25 -3.02
N VAL A 240 0.70 16.60 -3.37
CA VAL A 240 1.29 17.90 -3.03
C VAL A 240 0.57 18.99 -3.83
N GLU A 241 0.31 20.13 -3.20
CA GLU A 241 -0.35 21.26 -3.88
C GLU A 241 0.43 21.68 -5.13
N LEU A 242 -0.30 22.08 -6.17
CA LEU A 242 0.29 22.35 -7.48
C LEU A 242 1.30 23.49 -7.41
N GLU A 243 0.99 24.57 -6.70
CA GLU A 243 1.88 25.71 -6.54
C GLU A 243 3.22 25.30 -5.91
N GLU A 244 3.19 24.53 -4.82
CA GLU A 244 4.38 24.00 -4.16
C GLU A 244 5.18 23.07 -5.08
N THR A 245 4.48 22.21 -5.83
CA THR A 245 5.08 21.31 -6.82
C THR A 245 5.82 22.07 -7.91
N LEU A 246 5.20 23.12 -8.47
CA LEU A 246 5.79 23.93 -9.54
C LEU A 246 6.99 24.74 -9.04
N GLU A 247 6.94 25.25 -7.81
CA GLU A 247 8.08 25.91 -7.16
C GLU A 247 9.24 24.95 -6.94
N HIS A 248 8.97 23.72 -6.48
CA HIS A 248 10.01 22.73 -6.22
C HIS A 248 10.68 22.21 -7.50
N ILE A 249 9.87 21.85 -8.50
CA ILE A 249 10.38 21.29 -9.77
C ILE A 249 10.95 22.41 -10.68
N GLY A 250 10.52 23.66 -10.50
CA GLY A 250 11.00 24.81 -11.27
C GLY A 250 10.50 24.82 -12.72
N ILE A 251 9.23 24.44 -12.94
CA ILE A 251 8.63 24.37 -14.29
C ILE A 251 7.29 25.08 -14.38
N SER A 252 6.84 25.38 -15.60
CA SER A 252 5.50 25.92 -15.82
C SER A 252 4.42 24.88 -15.60
N LYS A 253 3.22 25.33 -15.20
CA LYS A 253 2.01 24.52 -15.10
C LYS A 253 1.74 23.70 -16.37
N THR A 254 1.90 24.32 -17.54
CA THR A 254 1.74 23.64 -18.83
C THR A 254 2.75 22.50 -18.98
N SER A 255 4.03 22.74 -18.70
CA SER A 255 5.06 21.70 -18.81
C SER A 255 4.84 20.56 -17.81
N TYR A 256 4.32 20.85 -16.62
CA TYR A 256 3.96 19.83 -15.63
C TYR A 256 2.87 18.89 -16.17
N TYR A 257 1.75 19.43 -16.67
CA TYR A 257 0.68 18.59 -17.22
C TYR A 257 1.06 17.88 -18.52
N GLU A 258 1.91 18.48 -19.36
CA GLU A 258 2.48 17.80 -20.52
C GLU A 258 3.29 16.56 -20.10
N ARG A 259 4.09 16.66 -19.02
CA ARG A 259 4.82 15.51 -18.48
C ARG A 259 3.87 14.44 -17.95
N LEU A 260 2.86 14.81 -17.18
CA LEU A 260 1.89 13.85 -16.65
C LEU A 260 1.12 13.14 -17.77
N SER A 261 0.56 13.90 -18.71
CA SER A 261 -0.18 13.35 -19.85
C SER A 261 0.69 12.43 -20.71
N ALA A 262 1.93 12.82 -21.00
CA ALA A 262 2.84 12.00 -21.79
C ALA A 262 3.37 10.74 -21.04
N SER A 263 3.09 10.60 -19.74
CA SER A 263 3.57 9.48 -18.94
C SER A 263 2.60 8.29 -18.90
N ASN A 264 1.37 8.46 -19.39
CA ASN A 264 0.28 7.48 -19.33
C ASN A 264 -0.04 7.00 -17.90
N LEU A 265 0.15 7.87 -16.90
CA LEU A 265 -0.08 7.53 -15.49
C LEU A 265 -1.50 6.99 -15.26
N GLU A 266 -2.51 7.66 -15.82
CA GLU A 266 -3.91 7.27 -15.65
C GLU A 266 -4.18 5.87 -16.21
N GLU A 267 -3.72 5.59 -17.43
CA GLU A 267 -3.87 4.28 -18.07
C GLU A 267 -3.15 3.17 -17.31
N ILE A 268 -1.97 3.46 -16.75
CA ILE A 268 -1.21 2.52 -15.92
C ILE A 268 -1.98 2.23 -14.62
N LEU A 269 -2.49 3.25 -13.94
CA LEU A 269 -3.28 3.09 -12.71
C LEU A 269 -4.58 2.31 -12.98
N LEU A 270 -5.28 2.60 -14.08
CA LEU A 270 -6.46 1.85 -14.50
C LEU A 270 -6.13 0.38 -14.82
N SER A 271 -4.98 0.13 -15.44
CA SER A 271 -4.53 -1.23 -15.75
C SER A 271 -4.22 -2.02 -14.49
N PHE A 272 -3.49 -1.43 -13.52
CA PHE A 272 -3.29 -2.06 -12.22
C PHE A 272 -4.59 -2.29 -11.47
N ARG A 273 -5.51 -1.32 -11.50
CA ARG A 273 -6.84 -1.48 -10.91
C ARG A 273 -7.58 -2.66 -11.51
N ALA A 274 -7.60 -2.79 -12.84
CA ALA A 274 -8.24 -3.93 -13.51
C ALA A 274 -7.62 -5.27 -13.09
N VAL A 275 -6.27 -5.35 -13.00
CA VAL A 275 -5.56 -6.53 -12.50
C VAL A 275 -5.99 -6.86 -11.08
N PHE A 276 -5.99 -5.89 -10.16
CA PHE A 276 -6.35 -6.12 -8.77
C PHE A 276 -7.85 -6.39 -8.56
N ASP A 277 -8.72 -5.83 -9.39
CA ASP A 277 -10.16 -6.10 -9.37
C ASP A 277 -10.49 -7.51 -9.87
N LEU A 278 -9.80 -7.98 -10.92
CA LEU A 278 -9.87 -9.39 -11.36
C LEU A 278 -9.42 -10.33 -10.24
N MET A 279 -8.33 -9.97 -9.56
CA MET A 279 -7.87 -10.70 -8.39
C MET A 279 -8.95 -10.69 -7.30
N LYS A 280 -9.55 -9.56 -6.93
CA LYS A 280 -10.63 -9.53 -5.92
C LYS A 280 -11.87 -10.35 -6.34
N ALA A 281 -12.25 -10.29 -7.61
CA ALA A 281 -13.43 -10.97 -8.13
C ALA A 281 -13.33 -12.50 -8.05
N ARG A 282 -12.11 -13.06 -8.01
CA ARG A 282 -11.89 -14.52 -7.87
C ARG A 282 -12.59 -15.12 -6.66
N ARG A 283 -12.80 -14.32 -5.59
CA ARG A 283 -13.50 -14.72 -4.36
C ARG A 283 -15.00 -14.92 -4.53
N ARG A 284 -15.64 -14.31 -5.54
CA ARG A 284 -17.11 -14.31 -5.67
C ARG A 284 -17.68 -15.52 -6.40
N ASN A 285 -16.82 -16.33 -7.03
CA ASN A 285 -17.22 -17.46 -7.87
C ASN A 285 -16.92 -18.84 -7.23
N ASN A 286 -16.48 -18.85 -5.97
CA ASN A 286 -16.38 -20.03 -5.11
C ASN A 286 -17.35 -19.89 -3.93
#